data_AF-A0A6J2YL29-F1
#
_entry.id   AF-A0A6J2YL29-F1
#
_cell.length_a   1.000
_cell.length_b   1.000
_cell.length_c   1.000
_cell.angle_alpha   90.00
_cell.angle_beta   90.00
_cell.angle_gamma   90.00
#
_symmetry.space_group_name_H-M   'P 1'
#
loop_
_entity.id
_entity.type
_entity.pdbx_description
1 polymer ?
#
loop_
_entity_poly.entity_id
_entity_poly.type
_entity_poly.pdbx_seq_one_letter_code
_entity_poly.pdbx_strand_id
1 'polypeptide(L)'
;MKQGEVRRALMVATVICLFLFIYLYWQQSSRPLQALVLTYKHVYTSNKKIHPRQWTWLCVNQRCERHHITENVKIESLSTCSMLCGSTQLWPQPTGPVTLGSKAIIFNHQQFSLQVLASGPAKALVKEAFSAFNDSVLSLVRNNNYLKEKTDFDRFIVRVTVVRGDVIRLKLRTDESYSLTLKPRDSEIVANITAKTYFGARHGLETLSQLIWWDEYAGHAGALKIIKGATIQDAPAFPYRGLMVDTARNFMSIESLKRVLVGMAANKLNVFHWHITDSQSFPLVLPSVPQLSSSGSYSPQETYSPEEVKAIVEFARIRGIRTILEIDVPAHAGNGWTWGQREGLGDLAVCVNERPWSLYCGEPPCGQLNPENPNVYDVLEKIYRDLLELTGETEIFHLGGDEVNLECWAQHMQKSNTPNNYTDLHDLWGEFTLKALARLQQANGGEKIPKVIVWSSKLSKRPYITKYLDRNTTIVQSWGSSQWPDTPDLLADDYKILISHVDAWYLDCGFGRWRETGEAACDPYRPWQTVYNHRPWQQMRLDKKHIIGGEVCLWSEQVDESSLDSRLWPRAAAFAERIWTDPQLDMTTYTIQEDVYTRLNTQRERLVSRGLKAEALWPSWCSQNPGMCL
;
A
#
# COMPACT_ATOMS: atom_id res chain seq x y z
N MET A 1 19.78 63.30 1.28
CA MET A 1 19.04 62.58 0.22
C MET A 1 17.79 63.37 -0.11
N LYS A 2 17.47 63.53 -1.40
CA LYS A 2 16.23 64.19 -1.81
C LYS A 2 15.04 63.30 -1.43
N GLN A 3 13.92 63.88 -1.03
CA GLN A 3 12.73 63.17 -0.51
C GLN A 3 12.25 62.03 -1.43
N GLY A 4 12.46 62.14 -2.75
CA GLY A 4 12.17 61.09 -3.73
C GLY A 4 13.09 59.87 -3.68
N GLU A 5 14.36 60.04 -3.30
CA GLU A 5 15.33 58.94 -3.17
C GLU A 5 15.04 58.10 -1.92
N VAL A 6 14.62 58.75 -0.84
CA VAL A 6 14.19 58.08 0.40
C VAL A 6 12.94 57.23 0.15
N ARG A 7 11.96 57.74 -0.60
CA ARG A 7 10.76 56.96 -0.97
C ARG A 7 11.08 55.74 -1.83
N ARG A 8 11.99 55.86 -2.81
CA ARG A 8 12.42 54.72 -3.63
C ARG A 8 13.17 53.67 -2.81
N ALA A 9 14.07 54.10 -1.92
CA ALA A 9 14.79 53.18 -1.04
C ALA A 9 13.85 52.43 -0.09
N LEU A 10 12.87 53.12 0.50
CA LEU A 10 11.83 52.50 1.34
C LEU A 10 11.01 51.48 0.56
N MET A 11 10.57 51.81 -0.66
CA MET A 11 9.77 50.88 -1.48
C MET A 11 10.54 49.61 -1.83
N VAL A 12 11.82 49.73 -2.19
CA VAL A 12 12.70 48.58 -2.47
C VAL A 12 12.91 47.74 -1.21
N ALA A 13 13.14 48.37 -0.05
CA ALA A 13 13.29 47.67 1.22
C ALA A 13 12.01 46.90 1.61
N THR A 14 10.83 47.50 1.42
CA THR A 14 9.54 46.83 1.69
C THR A 14 9.34 45.61 0.79
N VAL A 15 9.66 45.71 -0.50
CA VAL A 15 9.57 44.58 -1.44
C VAL A 15 10.54 43.46 -1.04
N ILE A 16 11.79 43.79 -0.69
CA ILE A 16 12.78 42.81 -0.23
C ILE A 16 12.32 42.14 1.08
N CYS A 17 11.78 42.89 2.03
CA CYS A 17 11.23 42.35 3.26
C CYS A 17 10.02 41.43 3.01
N LEU A 18 9.13 41.77 2.08
CA LEU A 18 8.01 40.91 1.67
C LEU A 18 8.50 39.61 1.02
N PHE A 19 9.48 39.68 0.13
CA PHE A 19 10.08 38.49 -0.48
C PHE A 19 10.79 37.62 0.56
N LEU A 20 11.54 38.22 1.49
CA LEU A 20 12.18 37.50 2.60
C LEU A 20 11.15 36.87 3.53
N PHE A 21 10.06 37.56 3.84
CA PHE A 21 8.99 37.03 4.67
C PHE A 21 8.28 35.85 3.99
N ILE A 22 7.95 35.97 2.71
CA ILE A 22 7.37 34.88 1.91
C ILE A 22 8.35 33.69 1.82
N TYR A 23 9.63 33.95 1.57
CA TYR A 23 10.66 32.91 1.49
C TYR A 23 10.88 32.20 2.84
N LEU A 24 10.95 32.94 3.95
CA LEU A 24 11.11 32.39 5.29
C LEU A 24 9.86 31.63 5.74
N TYR A 25 8.67 32.16 5.46
CA TYR A 25 7.40 31.47 5.71
C TYR A 25 7.32 30.17 4.91
N TRP A 26 7.68 30.19 3.63
CA TRP A 26 7.72 29.01 2.77
C TRP A 26 8.73 27.97 3.29
N GLN A 27 9.95 28.40 3.66
CA GLN A 27 10.94 27.52 4.30
C GLN A 27 10.46 26.95 5.64
N GLN A 28 9.75 27.74 6.45
CA GLN A 28 9.24 27.30 7.74
C GLN A 28 8.08 26.31 7.58
N SER A 29 7.21 26.50 6.59
CA SER A 29 6.15 25.53 6.26
C SER A 29 6.69 24.23 5.64
N SER A 30 7.80 24.28 4.90
CA SER A 30 8.35 23.11 4.20
C SER A 30 9.21 22.21 5.08
N ARG A 31 9.89 22.76 6.10
CA ARG A 31 10.78 21.99 7.00
C ARG A 31 10.07 20.92 7.85
N PRO A 32 8.92 21.15 8.50
CA PRO A 32 8.23 20.11 9.27
C PRO A 32 7.75 18.97 8.37
N LEU A 33 7.21 19.29 7.19
CA LEU A 33 6.75 18.29 6.21
C LEU A 33 7.93 17.44 5.68
N GLN A 34 9.05 18.06 5.30
CA GLN A 34 10.23 17.31 4.84
C GLN A 34 10.82 16.39 5.92
N ALA A 35 10.83 16.84 7.17
CA ALA A 35 11.25 15.97 8.28
C ALA A 35 10.29 14.78 8.40
N LEU A 36 8.97 15.02 8.50
CA LEU A 36 7.94 13.97 8.58
C LEU A 36 8.01 12.96 7.42
N VAL A 37 8.32 13.41 6.20
CA VAL A 37 8.44 12.57 5.00
C VAL A 37 9.75 11.78 4.95
N LEU A 38 10.87 12.36 5.35
CA LEU A 38 12.19 11.75 5.15
C LEU A 38 12.70 10.98 6.37
N THR A 39 12.18 11.21 7.58
CA THR A 39 12.51 10.38 8.73
C THR A 39 11.73 9.07 8.69
N TYR A 40 12.39 8.06 8.14
CA TYR A 40 12.15 6.66 8.45
C TYR A 40 13.51 6.02 8.71
N LYS A 41 13.88 5.88 9.99
CA LYS A 41 15.18 5.30 10.37
C LYS A 41 15.01 3.79 10.57
N HIS A 42 15.64 3.00 9.70
CA HIS A 42 15.78 1.57 9.98
C HIS A 42 16.55 1.39 11.28
N VAL A 43 16.03 0.52 12.16
CA VAL A 43 16.71 0.14 13.40
C VAL A 43 17.84 -0.81 13.02
N TYR A 44 19.04 -0.26 12.85
CA TYR A 44 20.26 -1.02 12.61
C TYR A 44 20.61 -1.84 13.86
N THR A 45 20.49 -3.16 13.77
CA THR A 45 21.06 -4.06 14.79
C THR A 45 22.50 -4.40 14.41
N SER A 46 23.42 -3.46 14.64
CA SER A 46 24.85 -3.73 14.53
C SER A 46 25.35 -4.51 15.76
N ASN A 47 26.27 -5.46 15.55
CA ASN A 47 26.95 -6.27 16.58
C ASN A 47 26.28 -7.60 16.95
N LYS A 48 25.79 -8.38 15.98
CA LYS A 48 25.60 -9.82 16.22
C LYS A 48 26.96 -10.47 16.51
N LYS A 49 27.05 -11.28 17.58
CA LYS A 49 28.26 -12.02 17.93
C LYS A 49 28.67 -12.92 16.75
N ILE A 50 29.95 -12.83 16.36
CA ILE A 50 30.52 -13.73 15.36
C ILE A 50 30.74 -15.07 16.05
N HIS A 51 29.91 -16.05 15.70
CA HIS A 51 30.10 -17.43 16.14
C HIS A 51 31.00 -18.17 15.14
N PRO A 52 31.78 -19.17 15.59
CA PRO A 52 32.54 -20.02 14.68
C PRO A 52 31.60 -20.64 13.64
N ARG A 53 32.05 -20.63 12.38
CA ARG A 53 31.27 -21.18 11.26
C ARG A 53 31.17 -22.69 11.46
N GLN A 54 29.96 -23.22 11.57
CA GLN A 54 29.70 -24.64 11.76
C GLN A 54 29.19 -25.33 10.49
N TRP A 55 28.59 -24.55 9.59
CA TRP A 55 27.83 -25.02 8.44
C TRP A 55 28.31 -24.35 7.15
N THR A 56 28.15 -25.03 6.03
CA THR A 56 28.32 -24.51 4.67
C THR A 56 27.16 -25.01 3.81
N TRP A 57 26.80 -24.26 2.78
CA TRP A 57 25.73 -24.65 1.84
C TRP A 57 26.30 -24.87 0.46
N LEU A 58 26.06 -26.05 -0.10
CA LEU A 58 26.51 -26.43 -1.44
C LEU A 58 25.31 -26.51 -2.38
N CYS A 59 25.48 -26.01 -3.60
CA CYS A 59 24.45 -26.14 -4.62
C CYS A 59 24.46 -27.57 -5.20
N VAL A 60 23.42 -28.34 -4.92
CA VAL A 60 23.21 -29.71 -5.40
C VAL A 60 21.83 -29.76 -6.05
N ASN A 61 21.75 -30.11 -7.33
CA ASN A 61 20.48 -30.19 -8.07
C ASN A 61 19.57 -28.95 -7.91
N GLN A 62 20.17 -27.75 -8.01
CA GLN A 62 19.48 -26.46 -7.85
C GLN A 62 18.91 -26.20 -6.45
N ARG A 63 19.38 -26.94 -5.43
CA ARG A 63 19.05 -26.73 -4.02
C ARG A 63 20.31 -26.49 -3.19
N CYS A 64 20.16 -25.71 -2.12
CA CYS A 64 21.23 -25.44 -1.17
C CYS A 64 21.24 -26.47 -0.05
N GLU A 65 22.08 -27.48 -0.18
CA GLU A 65 22.23 -28.52 0.82
C GLU A 65 23.20 -28.09 1.93
N ARG A 66 22.80 -28.29 3.19
CA ARG A 66 23.58 -27.88 4.36
C ARG A 66 24.55 -28.99 4.79
N HIS A 67 25.83 -28.66 4.92
CA HIS A 67 26.89 -29.58 5.32
C HIS A 67 27.70 -29.02 6.50
N HIS A 68 28.31 -29.91 7.28
CA HIS A 68 29.33 -29.54 8.25
C HIS A 68 30.59 -29.04 7.54
N ILE A 69 31.22 -28.01 8.08
CA ILE A 69 32.54 -27.55 7.58
C ILE A 69 33.59 -28.60 7.94
N THR A 70 34.29 -29.11 6.93
CA THR A 70 35.47 -29.97 7.04
C THR A 70 36.61 -29.40 6.19
N GLU A 71 37.84 -29.90 6.33
CA GLU A 71 39.05 -29.31 5.73
C GLU A 71 38.99 -29.14 4.19
N ASN A 72 38.17 -29.94 3.49
CA ASN A 72 38.14 -30.00 2.02
C ASN A 72 36.87 -29.43 1.37
N VAL A 73 35.96 -28.81 2.14
CA VAL A 73 34.67 -28.34 1.60
C VAL A 73 34.69 -26.83 1.38
N LYS A 74 34.22 -26.40 0.20
CA LYS A 74 34.00 -24.98 -0.12
C LYS A 74 33.09 -24.35 0.94
N ILE A 75 33.55 -23.26 1.56
CA ILE A 75 32.76 -22.49 2.51
C ILE A 75 31.90 -21.48 1.75
N GLU A 76 30.58 -21.61 1.89
CA GLU A 76 29.60 -20.73 1.25
C GLU A 76 28.41 -20.53 2.19
N SER A 77 27.97 -19.28 2.34
CA SER A 77 26.80 -18.97 3.17
C SER A 77 25.53 -19.43 2.47
N LEU A 78 24.48 -19.66 3.27
CA LEU A 78 23.15 -19.92 2.73
C LEU A 78 22.70 -18.78 1.80
N SER A 79 22.93 -17.52 2.16
CA SER A 79 22.50 -16.38 1.34
C SER A 79 23.16 -16.37 -0.04
N THR A 80 24.47 -16.65 -0.11
CA THR A 80 25.19 -16.75 -1.38
C THR A 80 24.77 -17.97 -2.17
N CYS A 81 24.59 -19.12 -1.52
CA CYS A 81 24.07 -20.31 -2.19
C CYS A 81 22.69 -20.03 -2.77
N SER A 82 21.73 -19.52 -1.99
CA SER A 82 20.36 -19.24 -2.44
C SER A 82 20.31 -18.29 -3.63
N MET A 83 21.19 -17.28 -3.65
CA MET A 83 21.22 -16.29 -4.74
C MET A 83 21.86 -16.83 -6.04
N LEU A 84 22.73 -17.84 -5.97
CA LEU A 84 23.49 -18.37 -7.12
C LEU A 84 23.04 -19.77 -7.55
N CYS A 85 22.30 -20.48 -6.71
CA CYS A 85 21.81 -21.83 -6.94
C CYS A 85 20.32 -21.80 -7.33
N GLY A 86 19.96 -22.44 -8.43
CA GLY A 86 18.56 -22.62 -8.82
C GLY A 86 17.87 -21.38 -9.39
N SER A 87 16.59 -21.23 -8.99
CA SER A 87 15.68 -20.21 -9.51
C SER A 87 15.98 -18.81 -8.97
N THR A 88 15.55 -17.78 -9.69
CA THR A 88 15.80 -16.39 -9.34
C THR A 88 15.15 -16.03 -8.01
N GLN A 89 15.92 -15.61 -7.01
CA GLN A 89 15.42 -15.18 -5.69
C GLN A 89 14.74 -13.79 -5.70
N LEU A 90 14.05 -13.46 -6.78
CA LEU A 90 13.33 -12.20 -6.97
C LEU A 90 11.87 -12.37 -6.51
N TRP A 91 11.32 -11.31 -5.93
CA TRP A 91 9.93 -11.24 -5.49
C TRP A 91 9.34 -9.82 -5.64
N PRO A 92 8.24 -9.63 -6.38
CA PRO A 92 7.68 -10.56 -7.35
C PRO A 92 8.70 -10.95 -8.41
N GLN A 93 8.55 -12.15 -8.98
CA GLN A 93 9.30 -12.57 -10.15
C GLN A 93 9.07 -11.58 -11.33
N PRO A 94 10.06 -11.30 -12.18
CA PRO A 94 9.83 -10.49 -13.37
C PRO A 94 8.95 -11.20 -14.40
N THR A 95 8.14 -10.44 -15.14
CA THR A 95 7.26 -10.98 -16.20
C THR A 95 7.96 -11.13 -17.56
N GLY A 96 9.04 -10.39 -17.80
CA GLY A 96 9.81 -10.43 -19.04
C GLY A 96 11.09 -11.27 -18.95
N PRO A 97 11.95 -11.20 -19.98
CA PRO A 97 13.23 -11.92 -19.99
C PRO A 97 14.12 -11.59 -18.79
N VAL A 98 14.67 -12.65 -18.18
CA VAL A 98 15.62 -12.57 -17.07
C VAL A 98 16.87 -13.38 -17.39
N THR A 99 18.03 -12.77 -17.24
CA THR A 99 19.34 -13.44 -17.31
C THR A 99 20.19 -12.97 -16.14
N LEU A 100 20.64 -13.91 -15.33
CA LEU A 100 21.42 -13.67 -14.12
C LEU A 100 22.79 -14.35 -14.24
N GLY A 101 23.85 -13.69 -13.76
CA GLY A 101 25.19 -14.25 -13.74
C GLY A 101 25.38 -15.30 -12.64
N SER A 102 26.26 -16.26 -12.84
CA SER A 102 26.52 -17.34 -11.88
C SER A 102 27.58 -17.00 -10.82
N LYS A 103 28.02 -15.75 -10.75
CA LYS A 103 29.07 -15.29 -9.82
C LYS A 103 28.58 -14.07 -9.05
N ALA A 104 29.06 -13.94 -7.82
CA ALA A 104 28.86 -12.75 -6.99
C ALA A 104 30.15 -11.95 -6.87
N ILE A 105 30.03 -10.67 -6.56
CA ILE A 105 31.13 -9.76 -6.26
C ILE A 105 30.85 -8.97 -4.98
N ILE A 106 31.91 -8.60 -4.27
CA ILE A 106 31.90 -7.92 -2.98
C ILE A 106 32.01 -6.40 -3.19
N PHE A 107 31.21 -5.65 -2.45
CA PHE A 107 31.23 -4.19 -2.48
C PHE A 107 30.84 -3.57 -1.13
N ASN A 108 31.03 -2.26 -1.04
CA ASN A 108 30.63 -1.41 0.06
C ASN A 108 29.58 -0.39 -0.43
N HIS A 109 28.53 -0.16 0.36
CA HIS A 109 27.48 0.81 0.04
C HIS A 109 28.03 2.23 -0.26
N GLN A 110 29.16 2.63 0.34
CA GLN A 110 29.78 3.93 0.11
C GLN A 110 30.30 4.12 -1.33
N GLN A 111 30.40 3.03 -2.10
CA GLN A 111 30.82 3.05 -3.50
C GLN A 111 29.70 3.43 -4.45
N PHE A 112 28.45 3.53 -3.96
CA PHE A 112 27.32 3.92 -4.76
C PHE A 112 27.44 5.36 -5.28
N SER A 113 27.19 5.52 -6.58
CA SER A 113 27.16 6.81 -7.27
C SER A 113 25.93 6.86 -8.18
N LEU A 114 24.99 7.75 -7.87
CA LEU A 114 23.77 7.94 -8.66
C LEU A 114 24.03 8.84 -9.88
N GLN A 115 23.66 8.37 -11.06
CA GLN A 115 23.58 9.17 -12.29
C GLN A 115 22.12 9.25 -12.73
N VAL A 116 21.52 10.44 -12.64
CA VAL A 116 20.12 10.66 -13.03
C VAL A 116 20.04 11.25 -14.44
N LEU A 117 19.50 10.48 -15.37
CA LEU A 117 19.19 10.89 -16.75
C LEU A 117 17.67 11.06 -16.89
N ALA A 118 17.16 12.12 -16.25
CA ALA A 118 15.75 12.49 -16.27
C ALA A 118 15.66 14.02 -16.40
N SER A 119 14.65 14.49 -17.13
CA SER A 119 14.27 15.90 -17.20
C SER A 119 13.17 16.21 -16.18
N GLY A 120 12.92 17.50 -15.91
CA GLY A 120 11.78 17.95 -15.13
C GLY A 120 11.73 17.43 -13.68
N PRO A 121 10.52 17.35 -13.07
CA PRO A 121 10.35 17.04 -11.66
C PRO A 121 10.71 15.60 -11.27
N ALA A 122 10.68 14.64 -12.20
CA ALA A 122 11.10 13.25 -11.94
C ALA A 122 12.56 13.14 -11.43
N LYS A 123 13.43 14.11 -11.78
CA LYS A 123 14.82 14.13 -11.30
C LYS A 123 14.94 14.17 -9.78
N ALA A 124 14.06 14.91 -9.10
CA ALA A 124 14.05 14.96 -7.63
C ALA A 124 13.56 13.63 -7.04
N LEU A 125 12.48 13.07 -7.61
CA LEU A 125 11.90 11.82 -7.15
C LEU A 125 12.86 10.63 -7.28
N VAL A 126 13.65 10.59 -8.36
CA VAL A 126 14.67 9.56 -8.54
C VAL A 126 15.71 9.64 -7.43
N LYS A 127 16.10 10.85 -6.98
CA LYS A 127 17.05 11.00 -5.87
C LYS A 127 16.46 10.52 -4.55
N GLU A 128 15.20 10.84 -4.28
CA GLU A 128 14.49 10.40 -3.07
C GLU A 128 14.29 8.87 -3.06
N ALA A 129 13.88 8.29 -4.19
CA ALA A 129 13.80 6.83 -4.35
C ALA A 129 15.17 6.16 -4.21
N PHE A 130 16.23 6.79 -4.70
CA PHE A 130 17.59 6.29 -4.51
C PHE A 130 18.04 6.32 -3.05
N SER A 131 17.63 7.34 -2.27
CA SER A 131 17.85 7.37 -0.83
C SER A 131 17.17 6.18 -0.15
N ALA A 132 15.90 5.93 -0.46
CA ALA A 132 15.15 4.78 0.06
C ALA A 132 15.75 3.43 -0.37
N PHE A 133 16.30 3.34 -1.58
CA PHE A 133 17.06 2.19 -2.04
C PHE A 133 18.33 1.98 -1.19
N ASN A 134 19.10 3.04 -0.93
CA ASN A 134 20.30 2.96 -0.12
C ASN A 134 19.99 2.53 1.32
N ASP A 135 18.92 3.06 1.90
CA ASP A 135 18.42 2.65 3.22
C ASP A 135 18.05 1.16 3.25
N SER A 136 17.40 0.65 2.20
CA SER A 136 17.07 -0.77 2.04
C SER A 136 18.30 -1.67 1.88
N VAL A 137 19.37 -1.19 1.24
CA VAL A 137 20.63 -1.94 1.15
C VAL A 137 21.35 -1.94 2.50
N LEU A 138 21.38 -0.80 3.18
CA LEU A 138 21.98 -0.65 4.50
C LEU A 138 21.28 -1.53 5.54
N SER A 139 19.97 -1.74 5.43
CA SER A 139 19.21 -2.60 6.35
C SER A 139 19.66 -4.07 6.33
N LEU A 140 20.37 -4.51 5.28
CA LEU A 140 20.96 -5.85 5.19
C LEU A 140 22.22 -6.01 6.05
N VAL A 141 22.92 -4.92 6.35
CA VAL A 141 24.24 -4.92 7.00
C VAL A 141 24.12 -5.36 8.46
N ARG A 142 24.91 -6.37 8.85
CA ARG A 142 24.91 -6.92 10.21
C ARG A 142 26.12 -6.50 11.05
N ASN A 143 27.18 -6.02 10.41
CA ASN A 143 28.43 -5.64 11.06
C ASN A 143 29.10 -4.48 10.32
N ASN A 144 29.27 -3.33 10.99
CA ASN A 144 29.84 -2.12 10.40
C ASN A 144 31.34 -2.24 10.06
N ASN A 145 32.05 -3.22 10.61
CA ASN A 145 33.45 -3.45 10.25
C ASN A 145 33.66 -3.92 8.80
N TYR A 146 32.58 -4.29 8.09
CA TYR A 146 32.65 -4.67 6.68
C TYR A 146 33.20 -3.58 5.76
N LEU A 147 33.15 -2.31 6.18
CA LEU A 147 33.73 -1.20 5.42
C LEU A 147 35.24 -1.33 5.21
N LYS A 148 35.91 -2.19 6.01
CA LYS A 148 37.34 -2.49 5.90
C LYS A 148 37.63 -3.71 5.01
N GLU A 149 36.61 -4.42 4.57
CA GLU A 149 36.78 -5.59 3.71
C GLU A 149 37.18 -5.16 2.30
N LYS A 150 37.97 -6.02 1.63
CA LYS A 150 38.39 -5.78 0.25
C LYS A 150 37.19 -5.91 -0.69
N THR A 151 36.99 -4.92 -1.54
CA THR A 151 35.95 -4.90 -2.58
C THR A 151 36.53 -5.33 -3.93
N ASP A 152 35.67 -5.84 -4.81
CA ASP A 152 36.08 -6.34 -6.13
C ASP A 152 36.22 -5.26 -7.21
N PHE A 153 35.71 -4.05 -6.92
CA PHE A 153 35.73 -2.89 -7.81
C PHE A 153 35.76 -1.60 -6.95
N ASP A 154 35.97 -0.45 -7.59
CA ASP A 154 36.13 0.86 -6.94
C ASP A 154 34.83 1.66 -6.88
N ARG A 155 34.00 1.60 -7.93
CA ARG A 155 32.76 2.39 -8.04
C ARG A 155 31.55 1.56 -8.47
N PHE A 156 30.42 1.79 -7.80
CA PHE A 156 29.11 1.26 -8.20
C PHE A 156 28.27 2.40 -8.77
N ILE A 157 28.17 2.47 -10.10
CA ILE A 157 27.34 3.47 -10.77
C ILE A 157 25.91 2.94 -10.91
N VAL A 158 24.95 3.62 -10.29
CA VAL A 158 23.51 3.41 -10.51
C VAL A 158 23.02 4.49 -11.44
N ARG A 159 22.83 4.15 -12.71
CA ARG A 159 22.33 5.06 -13.75
C ARG A 159 20.84 4.83 -13.94
N VAL A 160 20.04 5.87 -13.72
CA VAL A 160 18.59 5.82 -13.84
C VAL A 160 18.14 6.76 -14.94
N THR A 161 17.52 6.21 -15.98
CA THR A 161 16.98 6.94 -17.12
C THR A 161 15.45 6.93 -17.06
N VAL A 162 14.85 8.11 -17.06
CA VAL A 162 13.38 8.30 -17.09
C VAL A 162 13.03 9.12 -18.33
N VAL A 163 12.26 8.51 -19.25
CA VAL A 163 11.91 9.13 -20.53
C VAL A 163 10.92 10.28 -20.34
N ARG A 164 9.84 10.06 -19.59
CA ARG A 164 8.83 11.06 -19.27
C ARG A 164 9.04 11.64 -17.89
N GLY A 165 9.82 12.71 -17.85
CA GLY A 165 10.16 13.43 -16.62
C GLY A 165 9.00 14.23 -16.00
N ASP A 166 7.92 14.43 -16.74
CA ASP A 166 6.70 15.15 -16.36
C ASP A 166 5.71 14.29 -15.56
N VAL A 167 5.80 12.96 -15.66
CA VAL A 167 4.87 12.03 -14.99
C VAL A 167 5.33 11.79 -13.55
N ILE A 168 4.69 12.48 -12.61
CA ILE A 168 5.04 12.44 -11.18
C ILE A 168 3.91 11.98 -10.25
N ARG A 169 2.74 11.66 -10.81
CA ARG A 169 1.61 11.06 -10.11
C ARG A 169 1.22 9.76 -10.79
N LEU A 170 0.95 8.73 -9.99
CA LEU A 170 0.55 7.43 -10.47
C LEU A 170 -0.94 7.47 -10.82
N LYS A 171 -1.25 6.96 -12.01
CA LYS A 171 -2.59 6.79 -12.57
C LYS A 171 -2.76 5.37 -13.07
N LEU A 172 -3.99 4.89 -13.25
CA LEU A 172 -4.28 3.52 -13.72
C LEU A 172 -3.56 3.15 -15.04
N ARG A 173 -3.32 4.11 -15.93
CA ARG A 173 -2.64 3.90 -17.22
C ARG A 173 -1.15 4.25 -17.20
N THR A 174 -0.59 4.50 -16.03
CA THR A 174 0.82 4.86 -15.91
C THR A 174 1.68 3.66 -16.23
N ASP A 175 2.68 3.88 -17.06
CA ASP A 175 3.60 2.83 -17.48
C ASP A 175 4.60 2.57 -16.35
N GLU A 176 4.49 1.38 -15.75
CA GLU A 176 5.33 0.90 -14.66
C GLU A 176 6.42 -0.08 -15.15
N SER A 177 6.62 -0.21 -16.46
CA SER A 177 7.64 -1.10 -17.02
C SER A 177 9.05 -0.55 -16.87
N TYR A 178 10.03 -1.44 -16.80
CA TYR A 178 11.44 -1.08 -16.77
C TYR A 178 12.34 -2.16 -17.37
N SER A 179 13.56 -1.74 -17.72
CA SER A 179 14.67 -2.64 -17.99
C SER A 179 15.83 -2.32 -17.05
N LEU A 180 16.44 -3.36 -16.49
CA LEU A 180 17.61 -3.30 -15.64
C LEU A 180 18.73 -4.13 -16.27
N THR A 181 19.89 -3.52 -16.48
CA THR A 181 21.11 -4.24 -16.85
C THR A 181 22.21 -3.95 -15.86
N LEU A 182 22.88 -4.99 -15.37
CA LEU A 182 24.03 -4.89 -14.49
C LEU A 182 25.25 -5.45 -15.23
N LYS A 183 26.28 -4.64 -15.44
CA LYS A 183 27.48 -5.04 -16.18
C LYS A 183 28.75 -4.52 -15.50
N PRO A 184 29.78 -5.38 -15.33
CA PRO A 184 31.10 -4.92 -14.90
C PRO A 184 31.78 -4.15 -16.06
N ARG A 185 32.55 -3.12 -15.72
CA ARG A 185 33.34 -2.31 -16.64
C ARG A 185 34.63 -1.89 -15.94
N ASP A 186 35.74 -2.53 -16.30
CA ASP A 186 37.05 -2.27 -15.69
C ASP A 186 36.99 -2.36 -14.15
N SER A 187 37.32 -1.29 -13.43
CA SER A 187 37.20 -1.19 -11.96
C SER A 187 35.85 -0.61 -11.48
N GLU A 188 34.83 -0.61 -12.33
CA GLU A 188 33.47 -0.17 -12.01
C GLU A 188 32.43 -1.26 -12.27
N ILE A 189 31.29 -1.17 -11.61
CA ILE A 189 30.07 -1.87 -12.03
C ILE A 189 28.98 -0.84 -12.32
N VAL A 190 28.24 -1.06 -13.40
CA VAL A 190 27.17 -0.15 -13.82
C VAL A 190 25.84 -0.90 -13.80
N ALA A 191 24.93 -0.46 -12.94
CA ALA A 191 23.51 -0.79 -13.00
C ALA A 191 22.80 0.29 -13.81
N ASN A 192 22.34 -0.05 -15.01
CA ASN A 192 21.54 0.84 -15.85
C ASN A 192 20.07 0.45 -15.76
N ILE A 193 19.25 1.35 -15.20
CA ILE A 193 17.80 1.24 -15.13
C ILE A 193 17.21 2.22 -16.13
N THR A 194 16.37 1.72 -17.04
CA THR A 194 15.66 2.54 -18.03
C THR A 194 14.17 2.27 -17.91
N ALA A 195 13.37 3.32 -17.77
CA ALA A 195 11.93 3.22 -17.68
C ALA A 195 11.24 4.40 -18.37
N LYS A 196 9.99 4.19 -18.79
CA LYS A 196 9.20 5.25 -19.42
C LYS A 196 8.83 6.35 -18.43
N THR A 197 8.48 5.97 -17.19
CA THR A 197 8.11 6.89 -16.11
C THR A 197 8.98 6.65 -14.88
N TYR A 198 8.90 7.57 -13.92
CA TYR A 198 9.52 7.42 -12.61
C TYR A 198 9.12 6.12 -11.90
N PHE A 199 7.86 5.70 -12.03
CA PHE A 199 7.32 4.54 -11.32
C PHE A 199 7.99 3.23 -11.75
N GLY A 200 8.19 3.04 -13.06
CA GLY A 200 8.98 1.91 -13.55
C GLY A 200 10.44 1.97 -13.07
N ALA A 201 11.06 3.15 -13.08
CA ALA A 201 12.43 3.30 -12.58
C ALA A 201 12.55 2.95 -11.08
N ARG A 202 11.56 3.33 -10.27
CA ARG A 202 11.48 2.97 -8.86
C ARG A 202 11.34 1.45 -8.66
N HIS A 203 10.54 0.76 -9.47
CA HIS A 203 10.45 -0.70 -9.46
C HIS A 203 11.77 -1.36 -9.86
N GLY A 204 12.49 -0.77 -10.82
CA GLY A 204 13.84 -1.19 -11.19
C GLY A 204 14.86 -1.06 -10.06
N LEU A 205 14.77 0.01 -9.25
CA LEU A 205 15.59 0.16 -8.04
C LEU A 205 15.26 -0.91 -6.99
N GLU A 206 13.97 -1.22 -6.80
CA GLU A 206 13.56 -2.30 -5.89
C GLU A 206 14.14 -3.65 -6.35
N THR A 207 14.02 -3.98 -7.64
CA THR A 207 14.59 -5.21 -8.20
C THR A 207 16.12 -5.23 -8.10
N LEU A 208 16.80 -4.10 -8.32
CA LEU A 208 18.25 -4.00 -8.08
C LEU A 208 18.61 -4.31 -6.62
N SER A 209 17.81 -3.87 -5.66
CA SER A 209 18.05 -4.15 -4.23
C SER A 209 17.97 -5.64 -3.92
N GLN A 210 17.14 -6.39 -4.65
CA GLN A 210 16.97 -7.83 -4.46
C GLN A 210 18.13 -8.64 -5.05
N LEU A 211 18.93 -8.05 -5.94
CA LEU A 211 20.18 -8.64 -6.44
C LEU A 211 21.34 -8.49 -5.43
N ILE A 212 21.14 -7.73 -4.36
CA ILE A 212 22.11 -7.48 -3.30
C ILE A 212 21.73 -8.28 -2.06
N TRP A 213 22.73 -8.88 -1.40
CA TRP A 213 22.54 -9.58 -0.13
C TRP A 213 23.73 -9.40 0.80
N TRP A 214 23.51 -9.72 2.07
CA TRP A 214 24.57 -9.85 3.07
C TRP A 214 25.11 -11.28 3.10
N ASP A 215 26.43 -11.42 3.05
CA ASP A 215 27.13 -12.69 3.23
C ASP A 215 28.00 -12.62 4.49
N GLU A 216 27.58 -13.33 5.54
CA GLU A 216 28.34 -13.42 6.80
C GLU A 216 29.65 -14.23 6.72
N TYR A 217 29.87 -15.00 5.65
CA TYR A 217 31.09 -15.81 5.46
C TYR A 217 32.11 -15.10 4.57
N ALA A 218 31.72 -14.01 3.90
CA ALA A 218 32.62 -13.17 3.12
C ALA A 218 33.52 -12.32 4.04
N GLY A 219 34.83 -12.37 3.80
CA GLY A 219 35.79 -11.59 4.58
C GLY A 219 35.84 -11.99 6.06
N HIS A 220 36.34 -11.08 6.90
CA HIS A 220 36.47 -11.26 8.35
C HIS A 220 35.21 -10.77 9.10
N ALA A 221 34.58 -9.72 8.60
CA ALA A 221 33.44 -9.05 9.22
C ALA A 221 32.07 -9.38 8.57
N GLY A 222 32.05 -10.18 7.50
CA GLY A 222 30.92 -10.26 6.58
C GLY A 222 31.01 -9.15 5.51
N ALA A 223 30.30 -9.30 4.40
CA ALA A 223 30.29 -8.28 3.34
C ALA A 223 28.96 -8.21 2.58
N LEU A 224 28.70 -7.07 1.93
CA LEU A 224 27.64 -6.97 0.92
C LEU A 224 28.13 -7.62 -0.38
N LYS A 225 27.27 -8.44 -0.97
CA LYS A 225 27.48 -9.05 -2.28
C LYS A 225 26.36 -8.68 -3.23
N ILE A 226 26.71 -8.64 -4.51
CA ILE A 226 25.77 -8.51 -5.63
C ILE A 226 26.13 -9.52 -6.71
N ILE A 227 25.15 -9.92 -7.51
CA ILE A 227 25.39 -10.71 -8.71
C ILE A 227 26.30 -9.96 -9.70
N LYS A 228 27.23 -10.66 -10.36
CA LYS A 228 28.24 -10.01 -11.24
C LYS A 228 27.66 -9.42 -12.52
N GLY A 229 26.51 -9.93 -12.98
CA GLY A 229 25.82 -9.41 -14.15
C GLY A 229 24.36 -9.83 -14.18
N ALA A 230 23.52 -8.98 -14.75
CA ALA A 230 22.09 -9.23 -14.88
C ALA A 230 21.50 -8.50 -16.10
N THR A 231 20.44 -9.04 -16.67
CA THR A 231 19.55 -8.37 -17.63
C THR A 231 18.13 -8.78 -17.30
N ILE A 232 17.28 -7.79 -16.98
CA ILE A 232 15.89 -7.99 -16.56
C ILE A 232 15.01 -7.02 -17.36
N GLN A 233 13.89 -7.51 -17.85
CA GLN A 233 12.76 -6.71 -18.33
C GLN A 233 11.52 -7.12 -17.57
N ASP A 234 10.70 -6.14 -17.17
CA ASP A 234 9.60 -6.40 -16.26
C ASP A 234 8.50 -5.35 -16.39
N ALA A 235 7.27 -5.77 -16.15
CA ALA A 235 6.07 -4.94 -16.11
C ALA A 235 4.95 -5.66 -15.34
N PRO A 236 4.06 -4.93 -14.64
CA PRO A 236 2.95 -5.54 -13.91
C PRO A 236 1.86 -6.09 -14.84
N ALA A 237 1.22 -7.19 -14.42
CA ALA A 237 0.04 -7.76 -15.09
C ALA A 237 -1.22 -6.92 -14.88
N PHE A 238 -1.38 -6.30 -13.70
CA PHE A 238 -2.53 -5.45 -13.37
C PHE A 238 -2.09 -4.05 -12.90
N PRO A 239 -2.82 -2.99 -13.29
CA PRO A 239 -2.49 -1.63 -12.89
C PRO A 239 -2.88 -1.28 -11.45
N TYR A 240 -3.90 -1.93 -10.87
CA TYR A 240 -4.30 -1.72 -9.48
C TYR A 240 -3.84 -2.89 -8.60
N ARG A 241 -2.94 -2.62 -7.65
CA ARG A 241 -2.36 -3.62 -6.75
C ARG A 241 -2.44 -3.08 -5.32
N GLY A 242 -3.61 -3.26 -4.73
CA GLY A 242 -4.02 -2.58 -3.51
C GLY A 242 -3.66 -3.30 -2.22
N LEU A 243 -3.48 -2.52 -1.17
CA LEU A 243 -3.57 -2.97 0.21
C LEU A 243 -4.42 -1.95 0.97
N MET A 244 -5.53 -2.43 1.53
CA MET A 244 -6.38 -1.66 2.43
C MET A 244 -5.95 -1.85 3.88
N VAL A 245 -5.82 -0.75 4.62
CA VAL A 245 -5.66 -0.76 6.08
C VAL A 245 -6.75 0.09 6.71
N ASP A 246 -7.55 -0.54 7.55
CA ASP A 246 -8.47 0.13 8.46
C ASP A 246 -7.71 0.72 9.65
N THR A 247 -7.98 1.99 9.95
CA THR A 247 -7.42 2.68 11.11
C THR A 247 -8.48 3.35 11.99
N ALA A 248 -9.74 2.98 11.79
CA ALA A 248 -10.88 3.54 12.51
C ALA A 248 -11.34 2.61 13.63
N ARG A 249 -11.39 1.28 13.40
CA ARG A 249 -11.73 0.32 14.46
C ARG A 249 -10.64 0.25 15.54
N ASN A 250 -9.38 0.41 15.15
CA ASN A 250 -8.26 0.66 16.05
C ASN A 250 -7.27 1.63 15.39
N PHE A 251 -6.73 2.57 16.18
CA PHE A 251 -5.79 3.57 15.69
C PHE A 251 -4.42 2.97 15.33
N MET A 252 -3.76 3.52 14.30
CA MET A 252 -2.42 3.13 13.85
C MET A 252 -1.53 4.37 13.74
N SER A 253 -0.38 4.42 14.39
CA SER A 253 0.51 5.58 14.28
C SER A 253 1.05 5.77 12.85
N ILE A 254 1.42 7.01 12.54
CA ILE A 254 2.11 7.39 11.31
C ILE A 254 3.36 6.53 11.06
N GLU A 255 4.10 6.17 12.10
CA GLU A 255 5.28 5.30 11.95
C GLU A 255 4.90 3.87 11.57
N SER A 256 3.79 3.35 12.09
CA SER A 256 3.23 2.05 11.67
C SER A 256 2.78 2.07 10.21
N LEU A 257 2.09 3.12 9.77
CA LEU A 257 1.68 3.28 8.36
C LEU A 257 2.89 3.42 7.42
N LYS A 258 3.95 4.12 7.83
CA LYS A 258 5.21 4.15 7.07
C LYS A 258 5.82 2.75 6.92
N ARG A 259 5.79 1.89 7.95
CA ARG A 259 6.25 0.49 7.84
C ARG A 259 5.42 -0.29 6.82
N VAL A 260 4.10 -0.11 6.82
CA VAL A 260 3.21 -0.71 5.81
C VAL A 260 3.64 -0.28 4.40
N LEU A 261 3.83 1.02 4.17
CA LEU A 261 4.24 1.56 2.87
C LEU A 261 5.64 1.07 2.42
N VAL A 262 6.57 0.85 3.35
CA VAL A 262 7.86 0.21 3.06
C VAL A 262 7.67 -1.24 2.61
N GLY A 263 6.80 -2.00 3.29
CA GLY A 263 6.45 -3.36 2.89
C GLY A 263 5.75 -3.42 1.52
N MET A 264 4.81 -2.51 1.26
CA MET A 264 4.15 -2.38 -0.04
C MET A 264 5.15 -2.11 -1.16
N ALA A 265 6.04 -1.14 -0.94
CA ALA A 265 7.08 -0.77 -1.89
C ALA A 265 8.01 -1.96 -2.18
N ALA A 266 8.42 -2.70 -1.14
CA ALA A 266 9.26 -3.90 -1.26
C ALA A 266 8.65 -5.00 -2.14
N ASN A 267 7.32 -5.02 -2.25
CA ASN A 267 6.54 -6.01 -2.99
C ASN A 267 5.89 -5.43 -4.26
N LYS A 268 6.18 -4.17 -4.63
CA LYS A 268 5.63 -3.49 -5.82
C LYS A 268 4.09 -3.32 -5.83
N LEU A 269 3.47 -3.35 -4.64
CA LEU A 269 2.09 -2.86 -4.45
C LEU A 269 2.08 -1.34 -4.66
N ASN A 270 0.99 -0.81 -5.21
CA ASN A 270 0.96 0.57 -5.72
C ASN A 270 -0.28 1.38 -5.34
N VAL A 271 -1.23 0.81 -4.60
CA VAL A 271 -2.37 1.55 -4.05
C VAL A 271 -2.48 1.27 -2.56
N PHE A 272 -2.31 2.30 -1.74
CA PHE A 272 -2.61 2.29 -0.32
C PHE A 272 -4.03 2.82 -0.16
N HIS A 273 -4.96 1.90 0.09
CA HIS A 273 -6.32 2.22 0.42
C HIS A 273 -6.40 2.41 1.95
N TRP A 274 -6.59 3.64 2.38
CA TRP A 274 -6.65 4.00 3.79
C TRP A 274 -8.11 4.19 4.18
N HIS A 275 -8.70 3.12 4.71
CA HIS A 275 -10.02 3.16 5.33
C HIS A 275 -9.87 3.86 6.69
N ILE A 276 -10.11 5.17 6.69
CA ILE A 276 -9.63 6.04 7.78
C ILE A 276 -10.71 6.37 8.80
N THR A 277 -11.97 6.11 8.50
CA THR A 277 -13.12 6.36 9.40
C THR A 277 -14.13 5.23 9.32
N ASP A 278 -14.76 4.95 10.46
CA ASP A 278 -15.90 4.04 10.57
C ASP A 278 -16.79 4.48 11.75
N SER A 279 -17.85 3.74 12.02
CA SER A 279 -18.74 3.90 13.15
C SER A 279 -18.03 3.99 14.50
N GLN A 280 -16.92 3.26 14.69
CA GLN A 280 -16.19 3.23 15.94
C GLN A 280 -15.42 4.53 16.19
N SER A 281 -14.77 5.13 15.18
CA SER A 281 -14.03 6.39 15.35
C SER A 281 -13.83 7.20 14.06
N PHE A 282 -13.60 8.51 14.25
CA PHE A 282 -13.23 9.47 13.21
C PHE A 282 -11.88 10.14 13.57
N PRO A 283 -10.73 9.50 13.28
CA PRO A 283 -9.41 10.02 13.67
C PRO A 283 -8.90 11.13 12.73
N LEU A 284 -9.43 11.27 11.51
CA LEU A 284 -8.96 12.25 10.53
C LEU A 284 -9.39 13.68 10.88
N VAL A 285 -8.43 14.58 11.05
CA VAL A 285 -8.71 16.01 11.26
C VAL A 285 -8.91 16.70 9.92
N LEU A 286 -10.14 17.16 9.68
CA LEU A 286 -10.52 17.91 8.47
C LEU A 286 -10.70 19.40 8.80
N PRO A 287 -9.90 20.32 8.20
CA PRO A 287 -9.99 21.75 8.50
C PRO A 287 -11.36 22.37 8.25
N SER A 288 -12.10 21.89 7.26
CA SER A 288 -13.42 22.42 6.90
C SER A 288 -14.55 21.93 7.82
N VAL A 289 -14.34 20.81 8.52
CA VAL A 289 -15.31 20.18 9.42
C VAL A 289 -14.61 19.55 10.65
N PRO A 290 -13.89 20.33 11.48
CA PRO A 290 -13.08 19.81 12.59
C PRO A 290 -13.90 19.09 13.66
N GLN A 291 -15.22 19.31 13.70
CA GLN A 291 -16.15 18.68 14.62
C GLN A 291 -16.22 17.16 14.47
N LEU A 292 -15.92 16.63 13.27
CA LEU A 292 -15.92 15.19 13.01
C LEU A 292 -14.89 14.49 13.89
N SER A 293 -13.63 14.95 13.85
CA SER A 293 -12.58 14.36 14.67
C SER A 293 -12.73 14.68 16.14
N SER A 294 -13.04 15.92 16.51
CA SER A 294 -13.17 16.31 17.92
C SER A 294 -14.32 15.61 18.66
N SER A 295 -15.31 15.08 17.93
CA SER A 295 -16.43 14.30 18.47
C SER A 295 -16.33 12.80 18.17
N GLY A 296 -15.27 12.35 17.48
CA GLY A 296 -15.19 10.99 16.93
C GLY A 296 -13.86 10.26 17.15
N SER A 297 -12.74 10.94 17.41
CA SER A 297 -11.47 10.29 17.72
C SER A 297 -11.50 9.61 19.10
N TYR A 298 -10.79 8.50 19.27
CA TYR A 298 -10.64 7.83 20.57
C TYR A 298 -10.02 8.72 21.65
N SER A 299 -9.03 9.53 21.26
CA SER A 299 -8.40 10.52 22.12
C SER A 299 -7.79 11.65 21.27
N PRO A 300 -7.47 12.82 21.87
CA PRO A 300 -6.78 13.89 21.15
C PRO A 300 -5.44 13.48 20.52
N GLN A 301 -4.79 12.42 21.03
CA GLN A 301 -3.53 11.90 20.53
C GLN A 301 -3.70 10.85 19.42
N GLU A 302 -4.88 10.24 19.31
CA GLU A 302 -5.21 9.24 18.31
C GLU A 302 -5.93 9.90 17.13
N THR A 303 -5.24 10.87 16.54
CA THR A 303 -5.73 11.65 15.39
C THR A 303 -4.68 11.71 14.29
N TYR A 304 -5.13 11.98 13.07
CA TYR A 304 -4.27 12.26 11.92
C TYR A 304 -4.46 13.71 11.50
N SER A 305 -3.44 14.54 11.71
CA SER A 305 -3.44 15.93 11.26
C SER A 305 -3.32 16.03 9.73
N PRO A 306 -3.79 17.14 9.11
CA PRO A 306 -3.61 17.40 7.68
C PRO A 306 -2.13 17.29 7.23
N GLU A 307 -1.21 17.74 8.07
CA GLU A 307 0.23 17.70 7.80
C GLU A 307 0.78 16.27 7.79
N GLU A 308 0.34 15.43 8.73
CA GLU A 308 0.72 14.02 8.78
C GLU A 308 0.16 13.24 7.60
N VAL A 309 -1.09 13.47 7.21
CA VAL A 309 -1.69 12.84 6.04
C VAL A 309 -0.95 13.26 4.76
N LYS A 310 -0.69 14.56 4.56
CA LYS A 310 0.11 15.06 3.44
C LYS A 310 1.52 14.44 3.44
N ALA A 311 2.12 14.22 4.60
CA ALA A 311 3.41 13.55 4.72
C ALA A 311 3.35 12.06 4.33
N ILE A 312 2.31 11.34 4.75
CA ILE A 312 2.09 9.93 4.36
C ILE A 312 1.85 9.79 2.85
N VAL A 313 1.03 10.67 2.27
CA VAL A 313 0.78 10.71 0.82
C VAL A 313 2.09 10.93 0.05
N GLU A 314 2.92 11.85 0.50
CA GLU A 314 4.22 12.10 -0.13
C GLU A 314 5.20 10.93 0.07
N PHE A 315 5.23 10.34 1.26
CA PHE A 315 6.04 9.16 1.59
C PHE A 315 5.68 7.96 0.69
N ALA A 316 4.38 7.77 0.45
CA ALA A 316 3.84 6.77 -0.48
C ALA A 316 4.24 7.10 -1.93
N ARG A 317 4.11 8.36 -2.35
CA ARG A 317 4.41 8.80 -3.72
C ARG A 317 5.87 8.57 -4.10
N ILE A 318 6.82 8.85 -3.20
CA ILE A 318 8.27 8.54 -3.38
C ILE A 318 8.51 7.04 -3.56
N ARG A 319 7.62 6.20 -3.03
CA ARG A 319 7.67 4.74 -3.15
C ARG A 319 6.85 4.20 -4.31
N GLY A 320 6.31 5.07 -5.15
CA GLY A 320 5.47 4.70 -6.27
C GLY A 320 4.12 4.12 -5.84
N ILE A 321 3.60 4.57 -4.70
CA ILE A 321 2.32 4.17 -4.15
C ILE A 321 1.39 5.37 -4.20
N ARG A 322 0.18 5.14 -4.73
CA ARG A 322 -0.96 6.04 -4.70
C ARG A 322 -1.69 5.88 -3.36
N THR A 323 -2.15 6.96 -2.75
CA THR A 323 -2.97 6.91 -1.54
C THR A 323 -4.42 7.25 -1.90
N ILE A 324 -5.35 6.40 -1.51
CA ILE A 324 -6.80 6.63 -1.59
C ILE A 324 -7.30 6.68 -0.16
N LEU A 325 -7.95 7.77 0.23
CA LEU A 325 -8.65 7.87 1.51
C LEU A 325 -10.10 7.48 1.30
N GLU A 326 -10.61 6.60 2.16
CA GLU A 326 -12.02 6.25 2.21
C GLU A 326 -12.65 6.82 3.48
N ILE A 327 -13.74 7.56 3.29
CA ILE A 327 -14.75 7.82 4.32
C ILE A 327 -16.01 7.13 3.84
N ASP A 328 -16.30 5.97 4.43
CA ASP A 328 -17.41 5.13 4.03
C ASP A 328 -18.75 5.77 4.39
N VAL A 329 -19.65 5.80 3.41
CA VAL A 329 -20.99 6.37 3.50
C VAL A 329 -21.99 5.58 2.64
N PRO A 330 -23.28 5.50 3.03
CA PRO A 330 -23.89 6.13 4.20
C PRO A 330 -23.85 5.29 5.49
N ALA A 331 -23.50 4.01 5.42
CA ALA A 331 -23.27 3.20 6.61
C ALA A 331 -21.95 3.60 7.27
N HIS A 332 -21.54 2.90 8.33
CA HIS A 332 -20.25 3.11 8.98
C HIS A 332 -20.01 4.57 9.42
N ALA A 333 -21.09 5.29 9.73
CA ALA A 333 -21.12 6.70 10.06
C ALA A 333 -21.72 6.92 11.45
N GLY A 334 -20.90 6.66 12.48
CA GLY A 334 -21.29 6.67 13.89
C GLY A 334 -20.62 7.81 14.67
N ASN A 335 -19.62 7.47 15.50
CA ASN A 335 -18.89 8.45 16.29
C ASN A 335 -18.23 9.49 15.36
N GLY A 336 -18.34 10.77 15.72
CA GLY A 336 -17.94 11.89 14.87
C GLY A 336 -19.11 12.54 14.10
N TRP A 337 -20.28 11.90 13.97
CA TRP A 337 -21.43 12.48 13.25
C TRP A 337 -22.53 13.05 14.16
N THR A 338 -22.33 13.03 15.49
CA THR A 338 -23.34 13.42 16.49
C THR A 338 -23.34 14.91 16.85
N TRP A 339 -22.41 15.71 16.32
CA TRP A 339 -22.30 17.13 16.65
C TRP A 339 -23.34 18.03 15.96
N GLY A 340 -23.98 17.54 14.90
CA GLY A 340 -24.89 18.33 14.06
C GLY A 340 -26.03 19.01 14.83
N GLN A 341 -26.64 18.32 15.80
CA GLN A 341 -27.70 18.90 16.63
C GLN A 341 -27.23 20.12 17.42
N ARG A 342 -26.03 20.07 18.01
CA ARG A 342 -25.46 21.17 18.82
C ARG A 342 -25.16 22.41 17.98
N GLU A 343 -24.89 22.22 16.70
CA GLU A 343 -24.62 23.29 15.72
C GLU A 343 -25.87 23.70 14.91
N GLY A 344 -27.06 23.19 15.27
CA GLY A 344 -28.31 23.54 14.57
C GLY A 344 -28.46 22.95 13.17
N LEU A 345 -27.69 21.91 12.82
CA LEU A 345 -27.76 21.20 11.54
C LEU A 345 -28.71 20.00 11.56
N GLY A 346 -29.34 19.71 12.70
CA GLY A 346 -30.16 18.51 12.92
C GLY A 346 -29.34 17.22 13.00
N ASP A 347 -30.03 16.09 12.86
CA ASP A 347 -29.40 14.76 12.91
C ASP A 347 -28.67 14.47 11.60
N LEU A 348 -27.34 14.53 11.62
CA LEU A 348 -26.50 14.19 10.47
C LEU A 348 -26.41 12.67 10.27
N ALA A 349 -26.49 11.90 11.36
CA ALA A 349 -26.56 10.46 11.37
C ALA A 349 -27.69 9.98 12.30
N VAL A 350 -28.24 8.82 11.97
CA VAL A 350 -29.28 8.13 12.74
C VAL A 350 -28.79 6.75 13.18
N CYS A 351 -29.50 6.16 14.14
CA CYS A 351 -29.17 4.87 14.73
C CYS A 351 -27.80 4.80 15.43
N VAL A 352 -27.20 5.96 15.71
CA VAL A 352 -25.87 6.05 16.30
C VAL A 352 -25.89 5.45 17.70
N ASN A 353 -25.09 4.42 17.94
CA ASN A 353 -25.00 3.70 19.22
C ASN A 353 -26.31 3.02 19.69
N GLU A 354 -27.27 2.79 18.78
CA GLU A 354 -28.57 2.18 19.13
C GLU A 354 -28.47 0.74 19.68
N ARG A 355 -29.44 0.37 20.51
CA ARG A 355 -29.50 -0.95 21.18
C ARG A 355 -30.91 -1.57 21.07
N PRO A 356 -31.01 -2.91 20.88
CA PRO A 356 -29.93 -3.84 20.59
C PRO A 356 -29.36 -3.60 19.18
N TRP A 357 -28.03 -3.55 19.06
CA TRP A 357 -27.34 -3.15 17.82
C TRP A 357 -27.66 -4.08 16.64
N SER A 358 -27.90 -5.37 16.90
CA SER A 358 -28.16 -6.38 15.88
C SER A 358 -29.41 -6.14 15.02
N LEU A 359 -30.29 -5.22 15.44
CA LEU A 359 -31.44 -4.81 14.63
C LEU A 359 -31.07 -3.73 13.60
N TYR A 360 -30.01 -2.96 13.85
CA TYR A 360 -29.72 -1.72 13.13
C TYR A 360 -28.39 -1.75 12.37
N CYS A 361 -27.52 -2.73 12.60
CA CYS A 361 -26.23 -2.83 11.93
C CYS A 361 -25.64 -4.25 12.01
N GLY A 362 -24.64 -4.53 11.16
CA GLY A 362 -23.88 -5.79 11.16
C GLY A 362 -22.96 -5.93 12.38
N GLU A 363 -22.49 -4.82 12.93
CA GLU A 363 -21.60 -4.77 14.09
C GLU A 363 -21.74 -3.48 14.90
N PRO A 364 -21.52 -3.52 16.23
CA PRO A 364 -21.59 -2.33 17.06
C PRO A 364 -20.32 -1.46 16.97
N PRO A 365 -20.44 -0.13 17.16
CA PRO A 365 -21.68 0.61 17.32
C PRO A 365 -22.39 0.83 15.98
N CYS A 366 -23.72 0.86 15.99
CA CYS A 366 -24.46 1.24 14.79
C CYS A 366 -24.30 2.74 14.49
N GLY A 367 -24.56 3.12 13.24
CA GLY A 367 -24.64 4.52 12.81
C GLY A 367 -24.66 4.63 11.29
N GLN A 368 -25.62 5.39 10.75
CA GLN A 368 -25.69 5.67 9.31
C GLN A 368 -26.11 7.11 9.08
N LEU A 369 -25.62 7.73 8.01
CA LEU A 369 -26.01 9.08 7.64
C LEU A 369 -27.52 9.20 7.42
N ASN A 370 -28.04 10.39 7.70
CA ASN A 370 -29.44 10.75 7.50
C ASN A 370 -29.66 11.28 6.07
N PRO A 371 -30.19 10.49 5.12
CA PRO A 371 -30.42 10.94 3.75
C PRO A 371 -31.48 12.05 3.61
N GLU A 372 -32.38 12.23 4.59
CA GLU A 372 -33.42 13.27 4.60
C GLU A 372 -32.88 14.64 5.02
N ASN A 373 -31.79 14.68 5.80
CA ASN A 373 -31.19 15.92 6.26
C ASN A 373 -30.32 16.56 5.16
N PRO A 374 -30.71 17.71 4.58
CA PRO A 374 -29.96 18.33 3.50
C PRO A 374 -28.54 18.77 3.92
N ASN A 375 -28.32 19.06 5.21
CA ASN A 375 -27.02 19.49 5.72
C ASN A 375 -25.95 18.39 5.63
N VAL A 376 -26.36 17.11 5.56
CA VAL A 376 -25.43 15.98 5.36
C VAL A 376 -24.66 16.17 4.07
N TYR A 377 -25.33 16.56 2.99
CA TYR A 377 -24.68 16.73 1.68
C TYR A 377 -23.72 17.92 1.65
N ASP A 378 -24.02 19.00 2.38
CA ASP A 378 -23.11 20.14 2.51
C ASP A 378 -21.86 19.78 3.34
N VAL A 379 -22.01 18.94 4.36
CA VAL A 379 -20.88 18.38 5.12
C VAL A 379 -20.05 17.44 4.25
N LEU A 380 -20.69 16.53 3.48
CA LEU A 380 -20.00 15.63 2.56
C LEU A 380 -19.19 16.38 1.51
N GLU A 381 -19.73 17.46 0.93
CA GLU A 381 -18.99 18.28 -0.03
C GLU A 381 -17.70 18.87 0.57
N LYS A 382 -17.77 19.36 1.82
CA LYS A 382 -16.60 19.87 2.56
C LYS A 382 -15.57 18.75 2.81
N ILE A 383 -16.04 17.60 3.27
CA ILE A 383 -15.21 16.41 3.48
C ILE A 383 -14.48 16.03 2.19
N TYR A 384 -15.22 15.85 1.10
CA TYR A 384 -14.66 15.45 -0.19
C TYR A 384 -13.63 16.45 -0.69
N ARG A 385 -13.87 17.75 -0.51
CA ARG A 385 -12.92 18.79 -0.89
C ARG A 385 -11.60 18.66 -0.12
N ASP A 386 -11.67 18.46 1.19
CA ASP A 386 -10.49 18.26 2.01
C ASP A 386 -9.75 16.97 1.63
N LEU A 387 -10.45 15.85 1.37
CA LEU A 387 -9.83 14.60 0.93
C LEU A 387 -9.08 14.76 -0.41
N LEU A 388 -9.70 15.42 -1.39
CA LEU A 388 -9.08 15.73 -2.68
C LEU A 388 -7.87 16.64 -2.53
N GLU A 389 -7.89 17.60 -1.59
CA GLU A 389 -6.74 18.47 -1.30
C GLU A 389 -5.59 17.72 -0.60
N LEU A 390 -5.91 16.89 0.41
CA LEU A 390 -4.94 16.13 1.19
C LEU A 390 -4.15 15.14 0.32
N THR A 391 -4.86 14.46 -0.59
CA THR A 391 -4.26 13.44 -1.46
C THR A 391 -3.77 13.98 -2.80
N GLY A 392 -4.39 15.04 -3.31
CA GLY A 392 -4.25 15.45 -4.72
C GLY A 392 -4.81 14.40 -5.70
N GLU A 393 -5.60 13.44 -5.23
CA GLU A 393 -6.15 12.38 -6.04
C GLU A 393 -7.41 12.88 -6.77
N THR A 394 -7.47 12.72 -8.10
CA THR A 394 -8.55 13.25 -8.96
C THR A 394 -8.96 12.29 -10.08
N GLU A 395 -8.39 11.09 -10.12
CA GLU A 395 -8.76 10.02 -11.04
C GLU A 395 -9.59 8.93 -10.34
N ILE A 396 -9.27 8.57 -9.09
CA ILE A 396 -10.00 7.55 -8.31
C ILE A 396 -10.51 8.13 -6.98
N PHE A 397 -11.75 7.83 -6.60
CA PHE A 397 -12.28 8.14 -5.27
C PHE A 397 -13.04 6.92 -4.71
N HIS A 398 -12.82 6.53 -3.45
CA HIS A 398 -13.58 5.44 -2.82
C HIS A 398 -14.72 6.05 -2.01
N LEU A 399 -15.96 5.68 -2.33
CA LEU A 399 -17.17 6.20 -1.67
C LEU A 399 -17.69 5.26 -0.57
N GLY A 400 -17.16 4.04 -0.50
CA GLY A 400 -17.65 3.00 0.39
C GLY A 400 -18.95 2.39 -0.12
N GLY A 401 -20.00 2.42 0.69
CA GLY A 401 -21.34 2.01 0.28
C GLY A 401 -21.60 0.51 0.47
N ASP A 402 -21.04 -0.07 1.52
CA ASP A 402 -21.36 -1.40 2.03
C ASP A 402 -22.35 -1.34 3.20
N GLU A 403 -22.88 -2.53 3.52
CA GLU A 403 -23.66 -2.87 4.72
C GLU A 403 -24.78 -1.92 5.19
N VAL A 404 -25.33 -1.09 4.30
CA VAL A 404 -26.48 -0.22 4.61
C VAL A 404 -27.68 -1.03 5.12
N ASN A 405 -28.04 -0.77 6.36
CA ASN A 405 -29.18 -1.30 7.05
C ASN A 405 -30.41 -0.42 6.81
N LEU A 406 -31.38 -0.93 6.04
CA LEU A 406 -32.60 -0.21 5.71
C LEU A 406 -33.59 -0.14 6.89
N GLU A 407 -33.51 -1.07 7.84
CA GLU A 407 -34.38 -1.09 9.03
C GLU A 407 -34.06 0.09 9.96
N CYS A 408 -32.76 0.44 10.08
CA CYS A 408 -32.31 1.66 10.74
C CYS A 408 -33.04 2.90 10.20
N TRP A 409 -33.04 3.09 8.88
CA TRP A 409 -33.77 4.21 8.27
C TRP A 409 -35.28 4.08 8.40
N ALA A 410 -35.85 2.88 8.22
CA ALA A 410 -37.29 2.67 8.34
C ALA A 410 -37.82 3.15 9.70
N GLN A 411 -37.13 2.79 10.79
CA GLN A 411 -37.60 3.11 12.14
C GLN A 411 -37.31 4.56 12.58
N HIS A 412 -36.22 5.16 12.10
CA HIS A 412 -35.82 6.51 12.50
C HIS A 412 -36.41 7.60 11.61
N MET A 413 -36.64 7.33 10.32
CA MET A 413 -37.21 8.30 9.38
C MET A 413 -38.75 8.30 9.38
N GLN A 414 -39.43 7.22 9.78
CA GLN A 414 -40.89 7.28 9.96
C GLN A 414 -41.33 8.22 11.11
N LYS A 415 -40.42 8.59 12.01
CA LYS A 415 -40.71 9.49 13.15
C LYS A 415 -40.73 10.98 12.76
N SER A 416 -40.23 11.37 11.59
CA SER A 416 -40.09 12.77 11.20
C SER A 416 -41.38 13.44 10.67
N ASN A 417 -42.53 12.75 10.70
CA ASN A 417 -43.83 13.23 10.18
C ASN A 417 -43.83 13.66 8.69
N THR A 418 -42.74 13.45 7.95
CA THR A 418 -42.74 13.56 6.50
C THR A 418 -43.33 12.28 5.91
N PRO A 419 -44.32 12.36 5.01
CA PRO A 419 -44.80 11.19 4.28
C PRO A 419 -43.60 10.56 3.58
N ASN A 420 -43.26 9.32 3.93
CA ASN A 420 -42.13 8.64 3.32
C ASN A 420 -42.52 8.36 1.85
N ASN A 421 -41.97 9.13 0.92
CA ASN A 421 -42.30 9.03 -0.50
C ASN A 421 -41.70 7.77 -1.15
N TYR A 422 -40.91 6.99 -0.42
CA TYR A 422 -40.26 5.78 -0.91
C TYR A 422 -41.03 4.54 -0.47
N THR A 423 -41.54 3.78 -1.44
CA THR A 423 -42.05 2.42 -1.21
C THR A 423 -40.94 1.40 -1.06
N ASP A 424 -39.74 1.75 -1.52
CA ASP A 424 -38.52 0.93 -1.46
C ASP A 424 -37.35 1.79 -0.97
N LEU A 425 -36.79 1.46 0.19
CA LEU A 425 -35.69 2.21 0.79
C LEU A 425 -34.35 2.02 0.03
N HIS A 426 -34.25 1.06 -0.89
CA HIS A 426 -33.11 1.01 -1.82
C HIS A 426 -33.11 2.20 -2.77
N ASP A 427 -34.28 2.73 -3.15
CA ASP A 427 -34.35 3.94 -3.96
C ASP A 427 -33.88 5.16 -3.16
N LEU A 428 -34.19 5.23 -1.86
CA LEU A 428 -33.63 6.25 -0.96
C LEU A 428 -32.09 6.16 -0.91
N TRP A 429 -31.52 4.96 -0.83
CA TRP A 429 -30.07 4.75 -0.89
C TRP A 429 -29.49 5.19 -2.24
N GLY A 430 -30.14 4.82 -3.34
CA GLY A 430 -29.75 5.24 -4.68
C GLY A 430 -29.73 6.76 -4.83
N GLU A 431 -30.78 7.45 -4.37
CA GLU A 431 -30.86 8.91 -4.37
C GLU A 431 -29.80 9.57 -3.47
N PHE A 432 -29.53 9.00 -2.28
CA PHE A 432 -28.42 9.44 -1.43
C PHE A 432 -27.09 9.35 -2.20
N THR A 433 -26.85 8.23 -2.87
CA THR A 433 -25.62 7.97 -3.63
C THR A 433 -25.46 8.97 -4.77
N LEU A 434 -26.52 9.24 -5.54
CA LEU A 434 -26.50 10.25 -6.61
C LEU A 434 -26.19 11.65 -6.07
N LYS A 435 -26.78 12.03 -4.94
CA LYS A 435 -26.49 13.32 -4.29
C LYS A 435 -25.05 13.39 -3.78
N ALA A 436 -24.54 12.34 -3.15
CA ALA A 436 -23.16 12.25 -2.70
C ALA A 436 -22.18 12.40 -3.88
N LEU A 437 -22.42 11.71 -4.99
CA LEU A 437 -21.65 11.84 -6.23
C LEU A 437 -21.71 13.27 -6.81
N ALA A 438 -22.88 13.91 -6.76
CA ALA A 438 -23.03 15.30 -7.19
C ALA A 438 -22.21 16.27 -6.30
N ARG A 439 -22.16 16.02 -4.99
CA ARG A 439 -21.31 16.78 -4.07
C ARG A 439 -19.82 16.52 -4.29
N LEU A 440 -19.43 15.30 -4.62
CA LEU A 440 -18.05 14.98 -5.02
C LEU A 440 -17.65 15.75 -6.29
N GLN A 441 -18.54 15.82 -7.29
CA GLN A 441 -18.32 16.63 -8.49
C GLN A 441 -18.16 18.13 -8.15
N GLN A 442 -18.99 18.67 -7.26
CA GLN A 442 -18.86 20.07 -6.82
C GLN A 442 -17.56 20.33 -6.06
N ALA A 443 -17.18 19.41 -5.16
CA ALA A 443 -15.92 19.46 -4.43
C ALA A 443 -14.69 19.45 -5.36
N ASN A 444 -14.80 18.77 -6.50
CA ASN A 444 -13.78 18.72 -7.55
C ASN A 444 -13.92 19.85 -8.61
N GLY A 445 -14.46 21.00 -8.22
CA GLY A 445 -14.55 22.17 -9.11
C GLY A 445 -15.55 22.04 -10.25
N GLY A 446 -16.55 21.17 -10.11
CA GLY A 446 -17.57 20.90 -11.13
C GLY A 446 -17.24 19.75 -12.07
N GLU A 447 -16.05 19.14 -11.96
CA GLU A 447 -15.60 18.03 -12.80
C GLU A 447 -15.87 16.68 -12.13
N LYS A 448 -16.36 15.69 -12.90
CA LYS A 448 -16.59 14.34 -12.37
C LYS A 448 -15.26 13.64 -12.11
N ILE A 449 -15.19 12.90 -11.00
CA ILE A 449 -14.11 11.94 -10.80
C ILE A 449 -14.27 10.81 -11.84
N PRO A 450 -13.25 10.51 -12.65
CA PRO A 450 -13.33 9.50 -13.71
C PRO A 450 -13.66 8.09 -13.23
N LYS A 451 -13.23 7.75 -12.01
CA LYS A 451 -13.40 6.42 -11.41
C LYS A 451 -13.83 6.53 -9.96
N VAL A 452 -15.05 6.15 -9.64
CA VAL A 452 -15.54 6.05 -8.27
C VAL A 452 -15.64 4.59 -7.90
N ILE A 453 -14.95 4.18 -6.83
CA ILE A 453 -15.04 2.83 -6.28
C ILE A 453 -16.15 2.81 -5.24
N VAL A 454 -16.99 1.78 -5.31
CA VAL A 454 -17.97 1.42 -4.27
C VAL A 454 -17.78 -0.05 -3.92
N TRP A 455 -18.04 -0.44 -2.68
CA TRP A 455 -18.09 -1.85 -2.30
C TRP A 455 -19.28 -2.56 -2.98
N SER A 456 -19.13 -3.86 -3.25
CA SER A 456 -20.27 -4.67 -3.67
C SER A 456 -21.30 -4.74 -2.55
N SER A 457 -22.56 -4.42 -2.83
CA SER A 457 -23.62 -4.33 -1.84
C SER A 457 -24.99 -4.62 -2.47
N LYS A 458 -26.10 -4.39 -1.75
CA LYS A 458 -27.44 -4.52 -2.35
C LYS A 458 -27.66 -3.48 -3.47
N LEU A 459 -27.07 -2.29 -3.37
CA LEU A 459 -27.19 -1.26 -4.40
C LEU A 459 -26.43 -1.65 -5.69
N SER A 460 -25.36 -2.44 -5.57
CA SER A 460 -24.62 -2.97 -6.71
C SER A 460 -25.23 -4.25 -7.31
N LYS A 461 -26.51 -4.56 -7.03
CA LYS A 461 -27.24 -5.69 -7.61
C LYS A 461 -28.41 -5.19 -8.46
N ARG A 462 -28.87 -6.02 -9.40
CA ARG A 462 -30.07 -5.74 -10.19
C ARG A 462 -31.31 -5.68 -9.28
N PRO A 463 -32.27 -4.77 -9.52
CA PRO A 463 -32.30 -3.80 -10.63
C PRO A 463 -31.52 -2.50 -10.35
N TYR A 464 -31.13 -2.22 -9.11
CA TYR A 464 -30.63 -0.91 -8.65
C TYR A 464 -29.32 -0.47 -9.32
N ILE A 465 -28.39 -1.40 -9.54
CA ILE A 465 -27.08 -1.07 -10.13
C ILE A 465 -27.21 -0.30 -11.44
N THR A 466 -28.13 -0.72 -12.32
CA THR A 466 -28.36 -0.06 -13.62
C THR A 466 -29.05 1.30 -13.53
N LYS A 467 -29.70 1.58 -12.39
CA LYS A 467 -30.43 2.82 -12.14
C LYS A 467 -29.53 3.89 -11.50
N TYR A 468 -28.63 3.48 -10.60
CA TYR A 468 -27.92 4.40 -9.71
C TYR A 468 -26.40 4.45 -9.90
N LEU A 469 -25.80 3.43 -10.51
CA LEU A 469 -24.37 3.35 -10.73
C LEU A 469 -24.09 3.41 -12.24
N ASP A 470 -23.22 4.33 -12.68
CA ASP A 470 -22.85 4.43 -14.10
C ASP A 470 -21.63 3.55 -14.36
N ARG A 471 -21.79 2.47 -15.14
CA ARG A 471 -20.69 1.54 -15.48
C ARG A 471 -19.44 2.19 -16.08
N ASN A 472 -19.54 3.40 -16.65
CA ASN A 472 -18.39 4.10 -17.21
C ASN A 472 -17.53 4.77 -16.14
N THR A 473 -18.12 5.20 -15.03
CA THR A 473 -17.43 5.87 -13.92
C THR A 473 -17.27 4.97 -12.70
N THR A 474 -18.19 4.04 -12.46
CA THR A 474 -18.20 3.21 -11.26
C THR A 474 -17.33 1.96 -11.46
N ILE A 475 -16.47 1.71 -10.47
CA ILE A 475 -15.80 0.42 -10.25
C ILE A 475 -16.45 -0.20 -9.02
N VAL A 476 -16.79 -1.48 -9.09
CA VAL A 476 -17.30 -2.20 -7.92
C VAL A 476 -16.18 -3.03 -7.31
N GLN A 477 -15.84 -2.78 -6.04
CA GLN A 477 -14.93 -3.60 -5.26
C GLN A 477 -15.69 -4.80 -4.70
N SER A 478 -15.51 -5.95 -5.34
CA SER A 478 -16.19 -7.19 -4.96
C SER A 478 -15.48 -7.88 -3.82
N TRP A 479 -16.13 -7.92 -2.67
CA TRP A 479 -15.56 -8.46 -1.42
C TRP A 479 -16.23 -9.76 -0.94
N GLY A 480 -17.36 -10.14 -1.53
CA GLY A 480 -18.04 -11.39 -1.22
C GLY A 480 -17.18 -12.63 -1.49
N SER A 481 -17.63 -13.81 -1.06
CA SER A 481 -16.89 -15.05 -1.34
C SER A 481 -16.75 -15.25 -2.86
N SER A 482 -15.61 -15.80 -3.27
CA SER A 482 -15.32 -16.14 -4.66
C SER A 482 -16.32 -17.08 -5.33
N GLN A 483 -17.14 -17.78 -4.54
CA GLN A 483 -18.20 -18.67 -5.04
C GLN A 483 -19.56 -17.99 -5.20
N TRP A 484 -19.71 -16.75 -4.73
CA TRP A 484 -20.95 -16.00 -4.86
C TRP A 484 -21.16 -15.49 -6.29
N PRO A 485 -22.42 -15.33 -6.74
CA PRO A 485 -22.72 -14.90 -8.11
C PRO A 485 -22.39 -13.41 -8.38
N ASP A 486 -22.11 -12.64 -7.33
CA ASP A 486 -21.92 -11.19 -7.39
C ASP A 486 -20.85 -10.77 -8.43
N THR A 487 -19.66 -11.39 -8.39
CA THR A 487 -18.58 -11.07 -9.34
C THR A 487 -18.96 -11.39 -10.80
N PRO A 488 -19.44 -12.61 -11.14
CA PRO A 488 -19.96 -12.91 -12.46
C PRO A 488 -21.09 -11.98 -12.94
N ASP A 489 -22.03 -11.64 -12.07
CA ASP A 489 -23.17 -10.80 -12.40
C ASP A 489 -22.74 -9.37 -12.76
N LEU A 490 -21.84 -8.79 -11.96
CA LEU A 490 -21.25 -7.47 -12.24
C LEU A 490 -20.55 -7.42 -13.60
N LEU A 491 -19.81 -8.49 -13.93
CA LEU A 491 -19.13 -8.62 -15.22
C LEU A 491 -20.10 -8.80 -16.39
N ALA A 492 -21.18 -9.55 -16.18
CA ALA A 492 -22.25 -9.70 -17.16
C ALA A 492 -22.97 -8.37 -17.44
N ASP A 493 -23.00 -7.47 -16.46
CA ASP A 493 -23.51 -6.09 -16.58
C ASP A 493 -22.47 -5.06 -17.09
N ASP A 494 -21.31 -5.52 -17.56
CA ASP A 494 -20.25 -4.70 -18.18
C ASP A 494 -19.58 -3.69 -17.21
N TYR A 495 -19.60 -3.97 -15.90
CA TYR A 495 -18.89 -3.17 -14.91
C TYR A 495 -17.41 -3.49 -14.84
N LYS A 496 -16.60 -2.47 -14.51
CA LYS A 496 -15.23 -2.69 -14.06
C LYS A 496 -15.25 -3.13 -12.60
N ILE A 497 -14.42 -4.13 -12.29
CA ILE A 497 -14.35 -4.69 -10.94
C ILE A 497 -12.93 -4.64 -10.38
N LEU A 498 -12.87 -4.37 -9.08
CA LEU A 498 -11.72 -4.59 -8.22
C LEU A 498 -12.04 -5.80 -7.34
N ILE A 499 -11.13 -6.75 -7.20
CA ILE A 499 -11.42 -8.00 -6.46
C ILE A 499 -10.77 -7.96 -5.08
N SER A 500 -11.54 -8.30 -4.05
CA SER A 500 -11.13 -8.42 -2.64
C SER A 500 -11.85 -9.57 -1.94
N HIS A 501 -12.06 -10.71 -2.61
CA HIS A 501 -12.89 -11.79 -2.07
C HIS A 501 -12.47 -12.22 -0.65
N VAL A 502 -13.44 -12.22 0.27
CA VAL A 502 -13.26 -12.50 1.71
C VAL A 502 -12.65 -13.88 2.00
N ASP A 503 -12.89 -14.87 1.14
CA ASP A 503 -12.38 -16.24 1.27
C ASP A 503 -10.91 -16.39 0.86
N ALA A 504 -10.27 -15.31 0.39
CA ALA A 504 -8.86 -15.35 -0.02
C ALA A 504 -8.03 -14.14 0.41
N TRP A 505 -8.53 -12.92 0.24
CA TRP A 505 -7.73 -11.69 0.32
C TRP A 505 -8.06 -10.80 1.53
N TYR A 506 -8.90 -11.27 2.46
CA TYR A 506 -9.05 -10.66 3.78
C TYR A 506 -8.00 -11.24 4.74
N LEU A 507 -7.17 -10.37 5.31
CA LEU A 507 -6.03 -10.75 6.15
C LEU A 507 -6.34 -10.71 7.65
N ASP A 508 -7.48 -10.15 8.02
CA ASP A 508 -8.03 -10.09 9.39
C ASP A 508 -8.69 -11.42 9.84
N CYS A 509 -9.13 -12.27 8.90
CA CYS A 509 -9.78 -13.55 9.18
C CYS A 509 -8.91 -14.56 9.96
N GLY A 510 -9.54 -15.40 10.80
CA GLY A 510 -8.90 -16.56 11.43
C GLY A 510 -8.60 -16.46 12.92
N PHE A 511 -9.10 -15.44 13.61
CA PHE A 511 -8.68 -15.10 14.97
C PHE A 511 -9.83 -15.14 15.98
N GLY A 512 -10.92 -15.82 15.61
CA GLY A 512 -12.08 -16.05 16.45
C GLY A 512 -13.04 -14.86 16.50
N ARG A 513 -13.92 -14.87 17.50
CA ARG A 513 -14.93 -13.82 17.72
C ARG A 513 -14.39 -12.73 18.64
N TRP A 514 -14.73 -11.47 18.32
CA TRP A 514 -14.53 -10.32 19.22
C TRP A 514 -15.82 -9.88 19.93
N ARG A 515 -16.98 -10.36 19.45
CA ARG A 515 -18.31 -10.10 20.02
C ARG A 515 -18.74 -11.23 20.95
N GLU A 516 -19.56 -10.89 21.95
CA GLU A 516 -20.10 -11.86 22.93
C GLU A 516 -20.96 -12.95 22.25
N THR A 517 -21.75 -12.55 21.26
CA THR A 517 -22.62 -13.40 20.46
C THR A 517 -22.31 -13.23 18.97
N GLY A 518 -22.64 -14.26 18.16
CA GLY A 518 -22.38 -14.29 16.72
C GLY A 518 -21.15 -15.10 16.33
N GLU A 519 -20.89 -15.13 15.02
CA GLU A 519 -19.77 -15.85 14.40
C GLU A 519 -18.50 -14.98 14.37
N ALA A 520 -17.34 -15.64 14.22
CA ALA A 520 -16.11 -14.97 13.82
C ALA A 520 -16.35 -14.25 12.49
N ALA A 521 -15.70 -13.10 12.27
CA ALA A 521 -16.00 -12.24 11.11
C ALA A 521 -15.89 -13.01 9.78
N CYS A 522 -14.85 -13.85 9.63
CA CYS A 522 -14.62 -14.56 8.37
C CYS A 522 -13.70 -15.80 8.48
N ASP A 523 -13.76 -16.57 9.57
CA ASP A 523 -12.93 -17.78 9.75
C ASP A 523 -12.99 -18.76 8.55
N PRO A 524 -11.93 -19.56 8.30
CA PRO A 524 -10.67 -19.68 9.06
C PRO A 524 -9.58 -18.65 8.66
N TYR A 525 -8.37 -18.77 9.20
CA TYR A 525 -7.22 -17.95 8.76
C TYR A 525 -6.95 -18.15 7.26
N ARG A 526 -6.60 -17.07 6.55
CA ARG A 526 -6.16 -17.12 5.14
C ARG A 526 -4.65 -17.31 5.09
N PRO A 527 -4.11 -18.53 4.91
CA PRO A 527 -2.68 -18.72 4.75
C PRO A 527 -2.19 -18.13 3.43
N TRP A 528 -0.90 -17.82 3.36
CA TRP A 528 -0.34 -17.19 2.16
C TRP A 528 -0.52 -18.06 0.90
N GLN A 529 -0.62 -19.39 1.04
CA GLN A 529 -0.92 -20.29 -0.08
C GLN A 529 -2.31 -20.02 -0.67
N THR A 530 -3.32 -19.81 0.18
CA THR A 530 -4.67 -19.43 -0.27
C THR A 530 -4.62 -18.09 -0.99
N VAL A 531 -3.92 -17.11 -0.41
CA VAL A 531 -3.75 -15.77 -1.00
C VAL A 531 -3.07 -15.86 -2.37
N TYR A 532 -2.00 -16.65 -2.50
CA TYR A 532 -1.22 -16.83 -3.73
C TYR A 532 -1.98 -17.60 -4.82
N ASN A 533 -2.69 -18.68 -4.44
CA ASN A 533 -3.43 -19.53 -5.36
C ASN A 533 -4.76 -18.91 -5.81
N HIS A 534 -5.27 -17.89 -5.11
CA HIS A 534 -6.50 -17.25 -5.52
C HIS A 534 -6.33 -16.55 -6.88
N ARG A 535 -7.02 -17.08 -7.90
CA ARG A 535 -6.96 -16.62 -9.28
C ARG A 535 -8.35 -16.67 -9.92
N PRO A 536 -9.27 -15.80 -9.48
CA PRO A 536 -10.70 -15.91 -9.79
C PRO A 536 -10.99 -15.83 -11.29
N TRP A 537 -10.21 -15.05 -12.04
CA TRP A 537 -10.36 -14.95 -13.50
C TRP A 537 -10.08 -16.25 -14.25
N GLN A 538 -9.25 -17.15 -13.72
CA GLN A 538 -9.08 -18.49 -14.30
C GLN A 538 -10.15 -19.44 -13.75
N GLN A 539 -10.36 -19.43 -12.44
CA GLN A 539 -11.25 -20.35 -11.73
C GLN A 539 -12.69 -20.21 -12.19
N MET A 540 -13.13 -18.98 -12.43
CA MET A 540 -14.51 -18.62 -12.81
C MET A 540 -14.63 -18.24 -14.30
N ARG A 541 -13.53 -18.34 -15.08
CA ARG A 541 -13.46 -17.99 -16.52
C ARG A 541 -13.92 -16.56 -16.82
N LEU A 542 -13.50 -15.61 -16.00
CA LEU A 542 -13.91 -14.21 -16.10
C LEU A 542 -13.15 -13.49 -17.21
N ASP A 543 -13.81 -12.51 -17.84
CA ASP A 543 -13.15 -11.62 -18.79
C ASP A 543 -12.24 -10.63 -18.06
N LYS A 544 -10.93 -10.88 -18.15
CA LYS A 544 -9.89 -10.04 -17.52
C LYS A 544 -9.94 -8.58 -17.94
N LYS A 545 -10.53 -8.22 -19.09
CA LYS A 545 -10.58 -6.81 -19.55
C LYS A 545 -11.38 -5.92 -18.60
N HIS A 546 -12.24 -6.50 -17.77
CA HIS A 546 -13.05 -5.79 -16.78
C HIS A 546 -12.44 -5.78 -15.38
N ILE A 547 -11.44 -6.62 -15.13
CA ILE A 547 -10.74 -6.71 -13.85
C ILE A 547 -9.59 -5.72 -13.88
N ILE A 548 -9.70 -4.64 -13.11
CA ILE A 548 -8.64 -3.62 -13.07
C ILE A 548 -7.47 -4.01 -12.16
N GLY A 549 -7.68 -5.03 -11.32
CA GLY A 549 -6.69 -5.52 -10.37
C GLY A 549 -7.35 -6.18 -9.17
N GLY A 550 -6.63 -6.15 -8.06
CA GLY A 550 -7.11 -6.70 -6.79
C GLY A 550 -6.60 -5.89 -5.61
N GLU A 551 -7.15 -6.20 -4.44
CA GLU A 551 -6.74 -5.60 -3.18
C GLU A 551 -6.88 -6.61 -2.05
N VAL A 552 -5.84 -6.71 -1.23
CA VAL A 552 -5.92 -7.36 0.08
C VAL A 552 -6.44 -6.37 1.11
N CYS A 553 -7.34 -6.83 1.96
CA CYS A 553 -7.97 -6.01 2.99
C CYS A 553 -7.49 -6.44 4.37
N LEU A 554 -7.21 -5.46 5.22
CA LEU A 554 -6.97 -5.66 6.64
C LEU A 554 -7.91 -4.76 7.43
N TRP A 555 -9.07 -5.31 7.79
CA TRP A 555 -9.96 -4.73 8.79
C TRP A 555 -9.31 -4.80 10.19
N SER A 556 -9.68 -3.88 11.08
CA SER A 556 -8.95 -3.67 12.33
C SER A 556 -9.77 -3.88 13.60
N GLU A 557 -10.89 -4.60 13.57
CA GLU A 557 -11.67 -4.96 14.77
C GLU A 557 -10.82 -5.70 15.81
N GLN A 558 -9.86 -6.50 15.35
CA GLN A 558 -8.91 -7.26 16.19
C GLN A 558 -7.45 -7.03 15.78
N VAL A 559 -7.14 -5.89 15.17
CA VAL A 559 -5.78 -5.53 14.76
C VAL A 559 -5.43 -4.14 15.26
N ASP A 560 -4.28 -4.04 15.91
CA ASP A 560 -3.66 -2.80 16.38
C ASP A 560 -2.21 -2.73 15.87
N GLU A 561 -1.46 -1.72 16.30
CA GLU A 561 -0.05 -1.56 15.93
C GLU A 561 0.83 -2.77 16.29
N SER A 562 0.47 -3.49 17.35
CA SER A 562 1.23 -4.62 17.87
C SER A 562 1.19 -5.82 16.93
N SER A 563 0.09 -5.98 16.20
CA SER A 563 -0.19 -7.12 15.33
C SER A 563 -0.16 -6.76 13.83
N LEU A 564 -0.23 -5.48 13.46
CA LEU A 564 -0.27 -4.99 12.08
C LEU A 564 0.70 -5.70 11.13
N ASP A 565 1.99 -5.68 11.45
CA ASP A 565 3.04 -6.20 10.58
C ASP A 565 2.92 -7.72 10.34
N SER A 566 2.60 -8.50 11.39
CA SER A 566 2.48 -9.96 11.30
C SER A 566 1.17 -10.38 10.64
N ARG A 567 0.11 -9.57 10.74
CA ARG A 567 -1.10 -9.79 9.96
C ARG A 567 -0.86 -9.57 8.47
N LEU A 568 -0.12 -8.53 8.09
CA LEU A 568 0.13 -8.23 6.69
C LEU A 568 1.14 -9.18 6.04
N TRP A 569 2.29 -9.38 6.67
CA TRP A 569 3.46 -9.96 6.00
C TRP A 569 3.75 -11.36 6.55
N PRO A 570 3.99 -12.36 5.68
CA PRO A 570 4.26 -12.26 4.23
C PRO A 570 3.03 -12.49 3.32
N ARG A 571 1.80 -12.55 3.85
CA ARG A 571 0.58 -12.82 3.06
C ARG A 571 0.33 -11.76 1.98
N ALA A 572 0.50 -10.48 2.28
CA ALA A 572 0.41 -9.41 1.28
C ALA A 572 1.53 -9.49 0.22
N ALA A 573 2.69 -10.11 0.54
CA ALA A 573 3.73 -10.39 -0.46
C ALA A 573 3.29 -11.50 -1.43
N ALA A 574 2.62 -12.55 -0.93
CA ALA A 574 1.98 -13.58 -1.76
C ALA A 574 0.97 -12.98 -2.74
N PHE A 575 0.09 -12.10 -2.26
CA PHE A 575 -0.82 -11.33 -3.11
C PHE A 575 -0.08 -10.50 -4.15
N ALA A 576 0.99 -9.83 -3.76
CA ALA A 576 1.74 -8.95 -4.64
C ALA A 576 2.32 -9.67 -5.87
N GLU A 577 2.84 -10.90 -5.71
CA GLU A 577 3.28 -11.69 -6.86
C GLU A 577 2.10 -12.17 -7.72
N ARG A 578 1.00 -12.64 -7.12
CA ARG A 578 -0.23 -13.00 -7.83
C ARG A 578 -0.69 -11.86 -8.76
N ILE A 579 -0.71 -10.63 -8.28
CA ILE A 579 -1.21 -9.48 -9.04
C ILE A 579 -0.13 -8.81 -9.92
N TRP A 580 1.15 -9.05 -9.66
CA TRP A 580 2.26 -8.55 -10.50
C TRP A 580 2.54 -9.47 -11.69
N THR A 581 2.67 -10.79 -11.46
CA THR A 581 3.05 -11.76 -12.51
C THR A 581 1.90 -12.57 -13.07
N ASP A 582 0.77 -12.63 -12.36
CA ASP A 582 -0.35 -13.51 -12.68
C ASP A 582 0.09 -14.96 -13.04
N PRO A 583 0.82 -15.64 -12.14
CA PRO A 583 1.38 -16.95 -12.44
C PRO A 583 0.27 -17.96 -12.73
N GLN A 584 0.47 -18.86 -13.69
CA GLN A 584 -0.56 -19.86 -14.00
C GLN A 584 -0.81 -20.77 -12.80
N LEU A 585 -2.06 -21.12 -12.57
CA LEU A 585 -2.46 -22.07 -11.53
C LEU A 585 -2.75 -23.42 -12.20
N ASP A 586 -2.15 -24.49 -11.67
CA ASP A 586 -2.60 -25.85 -11.96
C ASP A 586 -3.91 -26.10 -11.20
N MET A 587 -5.01 -26.06 -11.94
CA MET A 587 -6.37 -26.25 -11.43
C MET A 587 -6.67 -27.69 -10.98
N THR A 588 -5.79 -28.66 -11.29
CA THR A 588 -5.99 -30.06 -10.90
C THR A 588 -5.44 -30.35 -9.51
N THR A 589 -4.25 -29.81 -9.21
CA THR A 589 -3.55 -30.10 -7.96
C THR A 589 -3.52 -28.91 -7.00
N TYR A 590 -3.73 -27.69 -7.49
CA TYR A 590 -3.51 -26.44 -6.76
C TYR A 590 -2.11 -26.36 -6.11
N THR A 591 -1.14 -27.10 -6.65
CA THR A 591 0.20 -27.19 -6.08
C THR A 591 0.97 -25.90 -6.33
N ILE A 592 1.64 -25.44 -5.29
CA ILE A 592 2.59 -24.34 -5.34
C ILE A 592 3.97 -24.96 -5.53
N GLN A 593 4.71 -24.46 -6.53
CA GLN A 593 6.05 -24.93 -6.82
C GLN A 593 7.01 -24.61 -5.66
N GLU A 594 7.97 -25.52 -5.41
CA GLU A 594 8.97 -25.38 -4.34
C GLU A 594 9.73 -24.04 -4.41
N ASP A 595 9.98 -23.53 -5.62
CA ASP A 595 10.69 -22.27 -5.79
C ASP A 595 9.91 -21.08 -5.18
N VAL A 596 8.58 -21.08 -5.26
CA VAL A 596 7.74 -20.01 -4.68
C VAL A 596 7.94 -19.95 -3.16
N TYR A 597 7.94 -21.11 -2.50
CA TYR A 597 8.18 -21.22 -1.06
C TYR A 597 9.54 -20.65 -0.67
N THR A 598 10.60 -21.03 -1.38
CA THR A 598 11.96 -20.58 -1.08
C THR A 598 12.15 -19.08 -1.38
N ARG A 599 11.61 -18.57 -2.48
CA ARG A 599 11.65 -17.14 -2.84
C ARG A 599 10.86 -16.29 -1.85
N LEU A 600 9.67 -16.73 -1.43
CA LEU A 600 8.86 -16.03 -0.43
C LEU A 600 9.56 -15.99 0.93
N ASN A 601 10.22 -17.07 1.34
CA ASN A 601 11.04 -17.08 2.55
C ASN A 601 12.21 -16.08 2.46
N THR A 602 12.92 -16.02 1.33
CA THR A 602 13.95 -14.99 1.10
C THR A 602 13.37 -13.58 1.18
N GLN A 603 12.19 -13.35 0.60
CA GLN A 603 11.51 -12.06 0.68
C GLN A 603 11.08 -11.71 2.10
N ARG A 604 10.58 -12.68 2.87
CA ARG A 604 10.23 -12.50 4.29
C ARG A 604 11.45 -12.05 5.11
N GLU A 605 12.62 -12.64 4.89
CA GLU A 605 13.86 -12.21 5.52
C GLU A 605 14.28 -10.78 5.11
N ARG A 606 14.07 -10.39 3.85
CA ARG A 606 14.28 -9.00 3.40
C ARG A 606 13.35 -8.03 4.13
N LEU A 607 12.06 -8.36 4.27
CA LEU A 607 11.10 -7.54 5.02
C LEU A 607 11.53 -7.40 6.49
N VAL A 608 11.95 -8.50 7.14
CA VAL A 608 12.49 -8.47 8.51
C VAL A 608 13.72 -7.58 8.61
N SER A 609 14.65 -7.65 7.65
CA SER A 609 15.83 -6.78 7.62
C SER A 609 15.48 -5.29 7.51
N ARG A 610 14.36 -4.97 6.84
CA ARG A 610 13.84 -3.60 6.70
C ARG A 610 13.07 -3.13 7.93
N GLY A 611 12.97 -3.94 8.99
CA GLY A 611 12.35 -3.58 10.26
C GLY A 611 10.88 -3.96 10.38
N LEU A 612 10.33 -4.75 9.45
CA LEU A 612 8.96 -5.26 9.53
C LEU A 612 8.92 -6.53 10.39
N LYS A 613 7.92 -6.67 11.25
CA LYS A 613 7.71 -7.88 12.08
C LYS A 613 6.89 -8.94 11.32
N ALA A 614 7.41 -9.41 10.18
CA ALA A 614 6.73 -10.41 9.35
C ALA A 614 6.59 -11.76 10.08
N GLU A 615 5.43 -12.40 9.92
CA GLU A 615 5.14 -13.73 10.48
C GLU A 615 6.13 -14.79 9.96
N ALA A 616 6.37 -15.83 10.75
CA ALA A 616 7.18 -16.97 10.32
C ALA A 616 6.38 -17.87 9.38
N LEU A 617 6.99 -18.31 8.27
CA LEU A 617 6.34 -19.23 7.34
C LEU A 617 6.32 -20.68 7.85
N TRP A 618 7.36 -21.08 8.58
CA TRP A 618 7.65 -22.46 9.00
C TRP A 618 8.79 -22.48 10.02
N PRO A 619 9.21 -23.65 10.57
CA PRO A 619 10.39 -23.75 11.43
C PRO A 619 11.67 -23.27 10.73
N SER A 620 12.54 -22.57 11.47
CA SER A 620 13.82 -22.06 10.94
C SER A 620 14.73 -23.11 10.30
N TRP A 621 14.55 -24.39 10.68
CA TRP A 621 15.25 -25.50 10.03
C TRP A 621 14.92 -25.59 8.54
N CYS A 622 13.67 -25.37 8.14
CA CYS A 622 13.27 -25.38 6.73
C CYS A 622 13.95 -24.26 5.94
N SER A 623 14.05 -23.06 6.52
CA SER A 623 14.81 -21.95 5.91
C SER A 623 16.29 -22.29 5.73
N GLN A 624 16.87 -23.11 6.62
CA GLN A 624 18.27 -23.56 6.54
C GLN A 624 18.49 -24.81 5.69
N ASN A 625 17.42 -25.49 5.28
CA ASN A 625 17.48 -26.67 4.42
C ASN A 625 16.40 -26.54 3.32
N PRO A 626 16.57 -25.59 2.37
CA PRO A 626 15.57 -25.31 1.33
C PRO A 626 15.14 -26.56 0.58
N GLY A 627 13.82 -26.74 0.44
CA GLY A 627 13.22 -27.89 -0.26
C GLY A 627 12.99 -29.14 0.61
N MET A 628 13.55 -29.22 1.82
CA MET A 628 13.44 -30.43 2.65
C MET A 628 12.13 -30.54 3.44
N CYS A 629 11.30 -29.50 3.42
CA CYS A 629 10.02 -29.44 4.15
C CYS A 629 8.80 -29.44 3.21
N LEU A 630 8.99 -29.74 1.92
CA LEU A 630 8.01 -29.55 0.86
C LEU A 630 7.67 -30.86 0.15
#